data_AF-A0AA42Y8H6-F1
#
_entry.id   AF-A0AA42Y8H6-F1
#
_cell.length_a   1.000
_cell.length_b   1.000
_cell.length_c   1.000
_cell.angle_alpha   90.00
_cell.angle_beta   90.00
_cell.angle_gamma   90.00
#
_symmetry.space_group_name_H-M   'P 1'
#
loop_
_entity.id
_entity.type
_entity.pdbx_description
1 polymer ?
#
loop_
_entity_poly.entity_id
_entity_poly.type
_entity_poly.pdbx_seq_one_letter_code
_entity_poly.pdbx_strand_id
1 'polypeptide(L)'
;MKVASSDELLALFTNPAIDEELVEALYKRDKPFSDIAVGKWASMLVYCMDNPRLQLCRYTEEKADVGHYRIHKAIWEFVQNAPFNELIAQIVLNTLVRLNPEQVYLPDSIDAALERWGRPRLRKTSRKENTLTGLSRQEELRCVIASLYGKKEGALSDATESSHDIARRCCYYANARLTDRQIRAGYQRDHAAFLLGAVGNVGILLNADKSAVLEQYLRDDWLTHRYLRIRKAVHDDWGSRASDPVTDRLKALKDKRRSQEPRIAGEITDAGHEQRQRQIEEHKPLVSKLATLDRVVRSVAAWLVVALAVFAALIWFK
;
A
#
# COMPACT_ATOMS: atom_id res chain seq x y z
N MET A 1 15.44 -10.81 26.34
CA MET A 1 15.67 -9.91 25.19
C MET A 1 14.92 -8.62 25.46
N LYS A 2 15.62 -7.47 25.58
CA LYS A 2 14.93 -6.18 25.76
C LYS A 2 14.13 -5.89 24.50
N VAL A 3 12.84 -5.68 24.66
CA VAL A 3 11.92 -5.35 23.58
C VAL A 3 11.98 -3.84 23.38
N ALA A 4 12.37 -3.40 22.19
CA ALA A 4 12.34 -1.99 21.82
C ALA A 4 10.94 -1.37 22.06
N SER A 5 10.92 -0.13 22.55
CA SER A 5 9.69 0.64 22.79
C SER A 5 9.00 1.01 21.47
N SER A 6 7.74 1.43 21.52
CA SER A 6 7.02 1.90 20.32
C SER A 6 7.71 3.10 19.67
N ASP A 7 8.30 3.99 20.48
CA ASP A 7 8.97 5.19 19.98
C ASP A 7 10.30 4.85 19.31
N GLU A 8 11.05 3.88 19.86
CA GLU A 8 12.27 3.36 19.23
C GLU A 8 11.96 2.67 17.90
N LEU A 9 10.88 1.88 17.84
CA LEU A 9 10.44 1.23 16.60
C LEU A 9 9.96 2.25 15.56
N LEU A 10 9.22 3.28 15.99
CA LEU A 10 8.79 4.35 15.11
C LEU A 10 9.99 5.11 14.54
N ALA A 11 10.94 5.52 15.40
CA ALA A 11 12.15 6.22 14.99
C ALA A 11 12.98 5.38 14.00
N LEU A 12 13.14 4.08 14.28
CA LEU A 12 13.87 3.16 13.41
C LEU A 12 13.20 3.02 12.04
N PHE A 13 11.90 2.69 12.01
CA PHE A 13 11.19 2.39 10.76
C PHE A 13 10.78 3.62 9.95
N THR A 14 10.92 4.83 10.50
CA THR A 14 10.75 6.08 9.76
C THR A 14 12.08 6.72 9.33
N ASN A 15 13.22 6.18 9.77
CA ASN A 15 14.53 6.67 9.40
C ASN A 15 14.80 6.45 7.88
N PRO A 16 15.05 7.49 7.08
CA PRO A 16 15.39 7.36 5.66
C PRO A 16 16.70 6.60 5.39
N ALA A 17 17.57 6.51 6.40
CA ALA A 17 18.84 5.79 6.38
C ALA A 17 18.77 4.40 7.02
N ILE A 18 17.55 3.87 7.24
CA ILE A 18 17.38 2.48 7.71
C ILE A 18 18.09 1.50 6.76
N ASP A 19 18.68 0.46 7.35
CA ASP A 19 19.27 -0.63 6.59
C ASP A 19 18.20 -1.36 5.75
N GLU A 20 18.53 -1.57 4.49
CA GLU A 20 17.63 -2.13 3.48
C GLU A 20 17.33 -3.59 3.75
N GLU A 21 18.31 -4.33 4.28
CA GLU A 21 18.15 -5.74 4.64
C GLU A 21 17.17 -5.90 5.81
N LEU A 22 17.15 -4.93 6.72
CA LEU A 22 16.17 -4.90 7.81
C LEU A 22 14.74 -4.67 7.29
N VAL A 23 14.57 -3.76 6.31
CA VAL A 23 13.27 -3.51 5.67
C VAL A 23 12.83 -4.73 4.85
N GLU A 24 13.74 -5.33 4.09
CA GLU A 24 13.50 -6.57 3.35
C GLU A 24 13.03 -7.69 4.30
N ALA A 25 13.79 -7.94 5.37
CA ALA A 25 13.45 -8.96 6.38
C ALA A 25 12.10 -8.68 7.06
N LEU A 26 11.75 -7.41 7.29
CA LEU A 26 10.46 -7.03 7.87
C LEU A 26 9.29 -7.50 6.97
N TYR A 27 9.36 -7.23 5.67
CA TYR A 27 8.29 -7.61 4.74
C TYR A 27 8.25 -9.11 4.48
N LYS A 28 9.40 -9.80 4.41
CA LYS A 28 9.47 -11.26 4.32
C LYS A 28 9.03 -11.97 5.60
N ARG A 29 9.03 -11.25 6.73
CA ARG A 29 8.90 -11.81 8.08
C ARG A 29 10.01 -12.82 8.40
N ASP A 30 11.21 -12.54 7.90
CA ASP A 30 12.42 -13.30 8.18
C ASP A 30 13.06 -12.83 9.50
N LYS A 31 14.15 -13.48 9.92
CA LYS A 31 14.90 -13.06 11.12
C LYS A 31 15.34 -11.59 10.98
N PRO A 32 15.22 -10.78 12.05
CA PRO A 32 14.85 -11.13 13.42
C PRO A 32 13.34 -11.14 13.72
N PHE A 33 12.47 -11.01 12.71
CA PHE A 33 11.02 -10.85 12.85
C PHE A 33 10.21 -12.15 12.84
N SER A 34 10.82 -13.28 12.45
CA SER A 34 10.15 -14.59 12.33
C SER A 34 9.38 -14.99 13.59
N ASP A 35 9.98 -14.73 14.76
CA ASP A 35 9.46 -15.18 16.05
C ASP A 35 8.60 -14.10 16.75
N ILE A 36 8.40 -12.96 16.09
CA ILE A 36 7.61 -11.86 16.63
C ILE A 36 6.11 -12.14 16.44
N ALA A 37 5.35 -11.88 17.50
CA ALA A 37 3.89 -11.96 17.48
C ALA A 37 3.30 -11.05 16.37
N VAL A 38 2.29 -11.56 15.65
CA VAL A 38 1.72 -10.91 14.47
C VAL A 38 1.31 -9.46 14.74
N GLY A 39 0.71 -9.18 15.90
CA GLY A 39 0.29 -7.82 16.25
C GLY A 39 1.45 -6.83 16.34
N LYS A 40 2.59 -7.25 16.90
CA LYS A 40 3.77 -6.40 17.03
C LYS A 40 4.50 -6.22 15.69
N TRP A 41 4.60 -7.28 14.90
CA TRP A 41 5.11 -7.22 13.53
C TRP A 41 4.24 -6.28 12.66
N ALA A 42 2.91 -6.35 12.80
CA ALA A 42 2.00 -5.45 12.12
C ALA A 42 2.22 -3.98 12.49
N SER A 43 2.48 -3.65 13.76
CA SER A 43 2.83 -2.29 14.17
C SER A 43 4.11 -1.79 13.49
N MET A 44 5.13 -2.64 13.36
CA MET A 44 6.37 -2.29 12.65
C MET A 44 6.11 -2.01 11.17
N LEU A 45 5.27 -2.81 10.51
CA LEU A 45 4.86 -2.57 9.12
C LEU A 45 4.12 -1.23 8.98
N VAL A 46 3.23 -0.89 9.93
CA VAL A 46 2.55 0.41 9.94
C VAL A 46 3.53 1.57 10.07
N TYR A 47 4.58 1.46 10.90
CA TYR A 47 5.62 2.50 10.98
C TYR A 47 6.46 2.58 9.70
N CYS A 48 6.70 1.45 9.04
CA CYS A 48 7.54 1.38 7.85
C CYS A 48 6.83 1.85 6.57
N MET A 49 5.50 1.81 6.50
CA MET A 49 4.76 2.10 5.25
C MET A 49 5.00 3.53 4.71
N ASP A 50 5.33 4.48 5.59
CA ASP A 50 5.65 5.88 5.24
C ASP A 50 7.17 6.15 5.17
N ASN A 51 8.00 5.11 5.22
CA ASN A 51 9.45 5.27 5.12
C ASN A 51 9.83 5.75 3.70
N PRO A 52 10.62 6.84 3.56
CA PRO A 52 11.05 7.34 2.25
C PRO A 52 11.78 6.32 1.39
N ARG A 53 12.44 5.31 1.99
CA ARG A 53 13.16 4.26 1.27
C ARG A 53 12.25 3.41 0.36
N LEU A 54 10.95 3.32 0.68
CA LEU A 54 9.95 2.63 -0.15
C LEU A 54 9.56 3.41 -1.42
N GLN A 55 9.96 4.68 -1.52
CA GLN A 55 9.61 5.57 -2.63
C GLN A 55 10.86 6.11 -3.35
N LEU A 56 12.01 6.14 -2.68
CA LEU A 56 13.26 6.67 -3.21
C LEU A 56 14.10 5.54 -3.81
N CYS A 57 14.13 5.47 -5.14
CA CYS A 57 15.13 4.71 -5.88
C CYS A 57 16.42 5.56 -5.97
N ARG A 58 17.55 5.02 -5.49
CA ARG A 58 18.88 5.66 -5.52
C ARG A 58 19.69 5.20 -6.73
N TYR A 59 19.01 5.03 -7.87
CA TYR A 59 19.68 4.68 -9.12
C TYR A 59 20.62 5.80 -9.55
N THR A 60 21.82 5.43 -10.00
CA THR A 60 22.73 6.32 -10.73
C THR A 60 23.02 5.69 -12.09
N GLU A 61 23.51 6.47 -13.05
CA GLU A 61 23.92 5.96 -14.37
C GLU A 61 24.92 4.80 -14.28
N GLU A 62 25.72 4.76 -13.22
CA GLU A 62 26.77 3.78 -12.99
C GLU A 62 26.34 2.60 -12.11
N LYS A 63 25.25 2.73 -11.34
CA LYS A 63 24.90 1.75 -10.31
C LYS A 63 23.40 1.57 -10.14
N ALA A 64 22.96 0.33 -10.33
CA ALA A 64 21.60 -0.10 -10.00
C ALA A 64 21.36 -0.09 -8.47
N ASP A 65 20.18 0.37 -8.07
CA ASP A 65 19.72 0.28 -6.67
C ASP A 65 19.16 -1.12 -6.37
N VAL A 66 20.06 -2.08 -6.15
CA VAL A 66 19.72 -3.48 -5.83
C VAL A 66 18.91 -3.58 -4.53
N GLY A 67 19.16 -2.70 -3.56
CA GLY A 67 18.43 -2.62 -2.31
C GLY A 67 16.94 -2.34 -2.51
N HIS A 68 16.64 -1.35 -3.34
CA HIS A 68 15.26 -0.98 -3.66
C HIS A 68 14.54 -2.13 -4.33
N TYR A 69 15.19 -2.78 -5.29
CA TYR A 69 14.65 -3.98 -5.95
C TYR A 69 14.33 -5.09 -4.94
N ARG A 70 15.26 -5.39 -4.00
CA ARG A 70 15.04 -6.41 -2.95
C ARG A 70 13.84 -6.07 -2.06
N ILE A 71 13.72 -4.81 -1.63
CA ILE A 71 12.58 -4.34 -0.83
C ILE A 71 11.26 -4.53 -1.58
N HIS A 72 11.18 -4.11 -2.85
CA HIS A 72 9.95 -4.21 -3.62
C HIS A 72 9.57 -5.66 -3.95
N LYS A 73 10.57 -6.53 -4.13
CA LYS A 73 10.35 -7.98 -4.22
C LYS A 73 9.81 -8.55 -2.91
N ALA A 74 10.37 -8.15 -1.77
CA ALA A 74 9.86 -8.55 -0.45
C ALA A 74 8.42 -8.06 -0.18
N ILE A 75 8.06 -6.86 -0.64
CA ILE A 75 6.67 -6.37 -0.56
C ILE A 75 5.74 -7.24 -1.41
N TRP A 76 6.16 -7.68 -2.60
CA TRP A 76 5.37 -8.61 -3.40
C TRP A 76 5.21 -9.97 -2.70
N GLU A 77 6.28 -10.51 -2.12
CA GLU A 77 6.21 -11.74 -1.32
C GLU A 77 5.29 -11.58 -0.10
N PHE A 78 5.27 -10.40 0.52
CA PHE A 78 4.30 -10.05 1.57
C PHE A 78 2.87 -10.07 1.04
N VAL A 79 2.58 -9.50 -0.12
CA VAL A 79 1.25 -9.56 -0.77
C VAL A 79 0.79 -11.01 -0.98
N GLN A 80 1.71 -11.90 -1.36
CA GLN A 80 1.41 -13.31 -1.61
C GLN A 80 1.19 -14.11 -0.33
N ASN A 81 2.05 -13.91 0.67
CA ASN A 81 2.22 -14.85 1.79
C ASN A 81 1.74 -14.34 3.15
N ALA A 82 1.40 -13.06 3.28
CA ALA A 82 1.00 -12.51 4.58
C ALA A 82 -0.21 -13.24 5.18
N PRO A 83 -0.45 -13.17 6.50
CA PRO A 83 -1.66 -13.72 7.10
C PRO A 83 -2.94 -13.13 6.50
N PHE A 84 -3.94 -13.97 6.22
CA PHE A 84 -5.20 -13.51 5.62
C PHE A 84 -6.19 -13.00 6.68
N ASN A 85 -6.07 -11.72 7.05
CA ASN A 85 -7.00 -11.03 7.96
C ASN A 85 -7.14 -9.55 7.60
N GLU A 86 -8.12 -8.88 8.20
CA GLU A 86 -8.51 -7.49 7.86
C GLU A 86 -7.42 -6.45 8.17
N LEU A 87 -6.69 -6.61 9.28
CA LEU A 87 -5.58 -5.73 9.63
C LEU A 87 -4.49 -5.81 8.55
N ILE A 88 -4.05 -7.01 8.23
CA ILE A 88 -2.98 -7.21 7.26
C ILE A 88 -3.44 -6.75 5.87
N ALA A 89 -4.70 -6.98 5.48
CA ALA A 89 -5.25 -6.45 4.24
C ALA A 89 -5.17 -4.91 4.18
N GLN A 90 -5.46 -4.23 5.29
CA GLN A 90 -5.34 -2.77 5.38
C GLN A 90 -3.89 -2.32 5.29
N ILE A 91 -2.96 -3.02 5.95
CA ILE A 91 -1.53 -2.73 5.86
C ILE A 91 -1.04 -2.90 4.42
N VAL A 92 -1.38 -4.01 3.76
CA VAL A 92 -1.03 -4.23 2.35
C VAL A 92 -1.59 -3.09 1.49
N LEU A 93 -2.88 -2.79 1.60
CA LEU A 93 -3.49 -1.70 0.84
C LEU A 93 -2.74 -0.39 1.08
N ASN A 94 -2.49 -0.02 2.34
CA ASN A 94 -1.82 1.21 2.73
C ASN A 94 -0.37 1.29 2.22
N THR A 95 0.37 0.19 2.29
CA THR A 95 1.73 0.10 1.73
C THR A 95 1.68 0.28 0.22
N LEU A 96 0.86 -0.50 -0.48
CA LEU A 96 0.79 -0.49 -1.93
C LEU A 96 0.34 0.87 -2.48
N VAL A 97 -0.60 1.56 -1.82
CA VAL A 97 -1.03 2.88 -2.30
C VAL A 97 0.02 3.98 -2.18
N ARG A 98 1.13 3.72 -1.46
CA ARG A 98 2.23 4.66 -1.29
C ARG A 98 3.37 4.44 -2.28
N LEU A 99 3.48 3.25 -2.87
CA LEU A 99 4.55 2.93 -3.81
C LEU A 99 4.46 3.76 -5.09
N ASN A 100 5.62 4.03 -5.70
CA ASN A 100 5.71 4.54 -7.06
C ASN A 100 5.44 3.38 -8.04
N PRO A 101 4.38 3.44 -8.88
CA PRO A 101 4.06 2.38 -9.82
C PRO A 101 5.18 2.04 -10.82
N GLU A 102 6.13 2.94 -11.07
CA GLU A 102 7.23 2.72 -12.01
C GLU A 102 8.41 1.97 -11.39
N GLN A 103 8.45 1.86 -10.06
CA GLN A 103 9.61 1.33 -9.34
C GLN A 103 9.28 0.04 -8.58
N VAL A 104 8.11 -0.57 -8.85
CA VAL A 104 7.72 -1.83 -8.23
C VAL A 104 8.36 -3.04 -8.89
N TYR A 105 8.50 -4.13 -8.12
CA TYR A 105 8.82 -5.45 -8.67
C TYR A 105 7.74 -5.89 -9.65
N LEU A 106 8.12 -6.53 -10.76
CA LEU A 106 7.21 -6.96 -11.81
C LEU A 106 7.12 -8.49 -11.88
N PRO A 107 6.09 -9.11 -11.25
CA PRO A 107 5.91 -10.56 -11.27
C PRO A 107 5.44 -11.08 -12.63
N ASP A 108 5.68 -12.38 -12.89
CA ASP A 108 5.22 -13.06 -14.12
C ASP A 108 3.69 -13.25 -14.18
N SER A 109 3.03 -13.35 -13.03
CA SER A 109 1.57 -13.47 -12.92
C SER A 109 1.10 -12.93 -11.57
N ILE A 110 -0.12 -12.38 -11.55
CA ILE A 110 -0.76 -11.88 -10.34
C ILE A 110 -2.10 -12.56 -10.01
N ASP A 111 -2.55 -13.53 -10.81
CA ASP A 111 -3.88 -14.16 -10.65
C ASP A 111 -4.07 -14.78 -9.26
N ALA A 112 -3.07 -15.52 -8.78
CA ALA A 112 -3.12 -16.16 -7.45
C ALA A 112 -3.28 -15.12 -6.32
N ALA A 113 -2.62 -13.96 -6.44
CA ALA A 113 -2.77 -12.89 -5.47
C ALA A 113 -4.17 -12.27 -5.55
N LEU A 114 -4.67 -11.99 -6.75
CA LEU A 114 -6.01 -11.42 -6.95
C LEU A 114 -7.13 -12.34 -6.46
N GLU A 115 -7.00 -13.66 -6.67
CA GLU A 115 -7.94 -14.67 -6.17
C GLU A 115 -7.90 -14.75 -4.64
N ARG A 116 -6.69 -14.85 -4.06
CA ARG A 116 -6.49 -14.90 -2.61
C ARG A 116 -7.15 -13.70 -1.93
N TRP A 117 -6.88 -12.49 -2.42
CA TRP A 117 -7.43 -11.26 -1.87
C TRP A 117 -8.91 -11.03 -2.21
N GLY A 118 -9.50 -11.79 -3.14
CA GLY A 118 -10.94 -11.79 -3.48
C GLY A 118 -11.82 -12.71 -2.62
N ARG A 119 -11.25 -13.51 -1.71
CA ARG A 119 -12.02 -14.44 -0.87
C ARG A 119 -12.96 -13.72 0.12
N PRO A 120 -14.22 -14.14 0.28
CA PRO A 120 -15.26 -13.39 1.00
C PRO A 120 -15.03 -13.20 2.51
N ARG A 121 -14.02 -13.83 3.12
CA ARG A 121 -13.77 -13.77 4.58
C ARG A 121 -13.35 -12.37 5.08
N LEU A 122 -12.94 -11.45 4.21
CA LEU A 122 -12.55 -10.08 4.57
C LEU A 122 -13.73 -9.08 4.61
N ARG A 123 -14.96 -9.50 4.31
CA ARG A 123 -16.12 -8.61 4.16
C ARG A 123 -16.80 -8.21 5.47
N LYS A 124 -16.50 -8.88 6.60
CA LYS A 124 -17.39 -8.85 7.79
C LYS A 124 -17.34 -7.56 8.61
N THR A 125 -16.33 -6.70 8.48
CA THR A 125 -16.28 -5.44 9.25
C THR A 125 -16.08 -4.18 8.40
N SER A 126 -16.00 -4.27 7.07
CA SER A 126 -15.84 -3.10 6.22
C SER A 126 -17.14 -2.28 6.16
N ARG A 127 -17.36 -1.40 7.14
CA ARG A 127 -18.28 -0.28 6.96
C ARG A 127 -17.82 0.48 5.72
N LYS A 128 -18.73 0.70 4.77
CA LYS A 128 -18.48 1.48 3.54
C LYS A 128 -17.91 2.88 3.81
N GLU A 129 -18.08 3.37 5.04
CA GLU A 129 -17.73 4.72 5.50
C GLU A 129 -16.26 5.12 5.30
N ASN A 130 -15.32 4.17 5.14
CA ASN A 130 -13.89 4.47 5.00
C ASN A 130 -13.26 3.77 3.78
N THR A 131 -13.89 3.90 2.61
CA THR A 131 -13.39 3.35 1.34
C THR A 131 -12.88 4.46 0.45
N LEU A 132 -11.81 4.18 -0.28
CA LEU A 132 -11.13 5.13 -1.15
C LEU A 132 -11.92 5.47 -2.42
N THR A 133 -12.80 4.57 -2.84
CA THR A 133 -13.46 4.56 -4.16
C THR A 133 -14.95 4.23 -4.10
N GLY A 134 -15.49 3.92 -2.92
CA GLY A 134 -16.84 3.36 -2.76
C GLY A 134 -16.92 1.84 -2.96
N LEU A 135 -15.84 1.19 -3.40
CA LEU A 135 -15.72 -0.26 -3.45
C LEU A 135 -15.50 -0.85 -2.06
N SER A 136 -15.72 -2.16 -1.91
CA SER A 136 -15.26 -2.85 -0.71
C SER A 136 -13.73 -2.77 -0.62
N ARG A 137 -13.16 -2.69 0.60
CA ARG A 137 -11.69 -2.67 0.80
C ARG A 137 -10.97 -3.82 0.10
N GLN A 138 -11.61 -4.98 0.04
CA GLN A 138 -11.14 -6.15 -0.70
C GLN A 138 -10.97 -5.84 -2.20
N GLU A 139 -11.99 -5.25 -2.83
CA GLU A 139 -11.94 -4.87 -4.24
C GLU A 139 -10.94 -3.73 -4.49
N GLU A 140 -10.81 -2.78 -3.55
CA GLU A 140 -9.78 -1.73 -3.63
C GLU A 140 -8.37 -2.32 -3.60
N LEU A 141 -8.12 -3.25 -2.68
CA LEU A 141 -6.86 -3.96 -2.60
C LEU A 141 -6.57 -4.73 -3.89
N ARG A 142 -7.56 -5.45 -4.44
CA ARG A 142 -7.41 -6.15 -5.72
C ARG A 142 -7.12 -5.17 -6.86
N CYS A 143 -7.82 -4.04 -6.93
CA CYS A 143 -7.56 -2.99 -7.92
C CYS A 143 -6.15 -2.40 -7.81
N VAL A 144 -5.65 -2.15 -6.58
CA VAL A 144 -4.29 -1.65 -6.36
C VAL A 144 -3.23 -2.69 -6.73
N ILE A 145 -3.45 -3.97 -6.38
CA ILE A 145 -2.54 -5.05 -6.80
C ILE A 145 -2.51 -5.14 -8.33
N ALA A 146 -3.67 -5.11 -8.96
CA ALA A 146 -3.78 -5.22 -10.42
C ALA A 146 -3.15 -4.02 -11.14
N SER A 147 -3.35 -2.79 -10.66
CA SER A 147 -2.78 -1.59 -11.27
C SER A 147 -1.28 -1.47 -11.09
N LEU A 148 -0.73 -1.95 -9.96
CA LEU A 148 0.71 -1.89 -9.69
C LEU A 148 1.50 -3.03 -10.32
N TYR A 149 1.02 -4.27 -10.21
CA TYR A 149 1.80 -5.46 -10.54
C TYR A 149 1.41 -6.08 -11.89
N GLY A 150 0.29 -5.68 -12.49
CA GLY A 150 -0.15 -6.15 -13.81
C GLY A 150 0.55 -5.50 -15.00
N LYS A 151 1.62 -4.71 -14.78
CA LYS A 151 2.30 -3.95 -15.84
C LYS A 151 3.13 -4.80 -16.78
N LYS A 152 3.67 -5.91 -16.27
CA LYS A 152 4.49 -6.82 -17.09
C LYS A 152 3.61 -7.48 -18.13
N GLU A 153 4.09 -7.52 -19.37
CA GLU A 153 3.41 -8.24 -20.44
C GLU A 153 3.18 -9.70 -20.03
N GLY A 154 1.94 -10.17 -20.16
CA GLY A 154 1.53 -11.51 -19.75
C GLY A 154 1.13 -11.66 -18.28
N ALA A 155 1.41 -10.70 -17.38
CA ALA A 155 1.06 -10.84 -15.96
C ALA A 155 -0.45 -10.88 -15.68
N LEU A 156 -1.23 -10.27 -16.57
CA LEU A 156 -2.70 -10.30 -16.58
C LEU A 156 -3.23 -10.11 -18.01
N SER A 157 -2.96 -11.08 -18.89
CA SER A 157 -3.15 -10.96 -20.35
C SER A 157 -4.59 -10.76 -20.83
N ASP A 158 -5.58 -11.11 -20.02
CA ASP A 158 -7.01 -10.97 -20.31
C ASP A 158 -7.61 -9.64 -19.82
N ALA A 159 -6.79 -8.75 -19.22
CA ALA A 159 -7.22 -7.46 -18.73
C ALA A 159 -7.54 -6.49 -19.87
N THR A 160 -8.85 -6.27 -20.10
CA THR A 160 -9.39 -5.36 -21.11
C THR A 160 -10.38 -4.37 -20.51
N GLU A 161 -10.76 -3.34 -21.27
CA GLU A 161 -11.83 -2.40 -20.88
C GLU A 161 -13.17 -3.09 -20.62
N SER A 162 -13.46 -4.20 -21.30
CA SER A 162 -14.74 -4.93 -21.19
C SER A 162 -14.76 -5.98 -20.08
N SER A 163 -13.61 -6.27 -19.44
CA SER A 163 -13.50 -7.27 -18.36
C SER A 163 -14.62 -7.11 -17.32
N HIS A 164 -15.25 -8.21 -16.91
CA HIS A 164 -16.28 -8.20 -15.86
C HIS A 164 -15.70 -7.85 -14.49
N ASP A 165 -14.49 -8.33 -14.20
CA ASP A 165 -13.78 -8.07 -12.94
C ASP A 165 -13.19 -6.66 -12.92
N ILE A 166 -13.51 -5.88 -11.89
CA ILE A 166 -13.04 -4.51 -11.73
C ILE A 166 -11.51 -4.44 -11.51
N ALA A 167 -10.91 -5.45 -10.87
CA ALA A 167 -9.46 -5.50 -10.71
C ALA A 167 -8.75 -5.63 -12.06
N ARG A 168 -9.28 -6.47 -12.97
CA ARG A 168 -8.77 -6.59 -14.34
C ARG A 168 -8.92 -5.27 -15.10
N ARG A 169 -10.05 -4.56 -14.95
CA ARG A 169 -10.20 -3.21 -15.52
C ARG A 169 -9.22 -2.19 -14.92
N CYS A 170 -8.98 -2.23 -13.61
CA CYS A 170 -7.97 -1.40 -12.94
C CYS A 170 -6.55 -1.64 -13.50
N CYS A 171 -6.19 -2.89 -13.83
CA CYS A 171 -4.96 -3.21 -14.56
C CYS A 171 -4.94 -2.59 -15.95
N TYR A 172 -6.03 -2.72 -16.72
CA TYR A 172 -6.15 -2.10 -18.03
C TYR A 172 -6.00 -0.57 -17.96
N TYR A 173 -6.68 0.11 -17.04
CA TYR A 173 -6.61 1.56 -16.88
C TYR A 173 -5.20 2.06 -16.53
N ALA A 174 -4.44 1.28 -15.76
CA ALA A 174 -3.08 1.63 -15.36
C ALA A 174 -2.05 1.49 -16.49
N ASN A 175 -2.31 0.63 -17.49
CA ASN A 175 -1.28 0.22 -18.46
C ASN A 175 -1.62 0.49 -19.92
N ALA A 176 -2.90 0.60 -20.27
CA ALA A 176 -3.32 0.77 -21.64
C ALA A 176 -3.02 2.19 -22.16
N ARG A 177 -2.82 2.29 -23.48
CA ARG A 177 -2.74 3.57 -24.19
C ARG A 177 -4.13 4.16 -24.37
N LEU A 178 -4.69 4.74 -23.31
CA LEU A 178 -6.05 5.28 -23.32
C LEU A 178 -6.16 6.54 -24.20
N THR A 179 -7.25 6.64 -24.94
CA THR A 179 -7.70 7.88 -25.59
C THR A 179 -8.54 8.72 -24.64
N ASP A 180 -8.73 10.01 -24.92
CA ASP A 180 -9.60 10.90 -24.13
C ASP A 180 -11.01 10.34 -23.96
N ARG A 181 -11.57 9.76 -25.04
CA ARG A 181 -12.88 9.10 -25.00
C ARG A 181 -12.88 7.94 -24.01
N GLN A 182 -11.83 7.13 -23.99
CA GLN A 182 -11.71 6.00 -23.06
C GLN A 182 -11.49 6.45 -21.62
N ILE A 183 -10.76 7.55 -21.38
CA ILE A 183 -10.62 8.13 -20.03
C ILE A 183 -12.00 8.54 -19.50
N ARG A 184 -12.79 9.24 -20.31
CA ARG A 184 -14.16 9.65 -19.93
C ARG A 184 -15.07 8.46 -19.70
N ALA A 185 -15.07 7.49 -20.63
CA ALA A 185 -15.89 6.28 -20.52
C ALA A 185 -15.52 5.42 -19.31
N GLY A 186 -14.22 5.27 -19.02
CA GLY A 186 -13.72 4.57 -17.84
C GLY A 186 -14.22 5.21 -16.54
N TYR A 187 -14.12 6.53 -16.41
CA TYR A 187 -14.65 7.24 -15.24
C TYR A 187 -16.18 7.16 -15.13
N GLN A 188 -16.91 7.25 -16.23
CA GLN A 188 -18.37 7.10 -16.22
C GLN A 188 -18.80 5.72 -15.75
N ARG A 189 -18.04 4.68 -16.09
CA ARG A 189 -18.33 3.29 -15.72
C ARG A 189 -17.93 2.96 -14.29
N ASP A 190 -16.69 3.28 -13.91
CA ASP A 190 -16.06 2.77 -12.68
C ASP A 190 -15.71 3.88 -11.67
N HIS A 191 -16.03 5.13 -11.96
CA HIS A 191 -15.85 6.28 -11.07
C HIS A 191 -14.45 6.35 -10.43
N ALA A 192 -14.37 6.37 -9.10
CA ALA A 192 -13.11 6.46 -8.38
C ALA A 192 -12.21 5.22 -8.53
N ALA A 193 -12.76 4.06 -8.90
CA ALA A 193 -11.94 2.87 -9.20
C ALA A 193 -11.18 3.01 -10.52
N PHE A 194 -11.78 3.70 -11.51
CA PHE A 194 -11.04 4.11 -12.70
C PHE A 194 -9.86 5.01 -12.33
N LEU A 195 -10.08 6.02 -11.49
CA LEU A 195 -9.02 6.93 -11.03
C LEU A 195 -7.93 6.18 -10.28
N LEU A 196 -8.28 5.21 -9.43
CA LEU A 196 -7.34 4.38 -8.68
C LEU A 196 -6.31 3.67 -9.56
N GLY A 197 -6.73 3.19 -10.74
CA GLY A 197 -5.82 2.62 -11.75
C GLY A 197 -5.13 3.70 -12.59
N ALA A 198 -5.90 4.64 -13.13
CA ALA A 198 -5.45 5.62 -14.12
C ALA A 198 -4.40 6.60 -13.59
N VAL A 199 -4.40 6.94 -12.30
CA VAL A 199 -3.38 7.83 -11.71
C VAL A 199 -1.96 7.23 -11.72
N GLY A 200 -1.84 5.91 -11.93
CA GLY A 200 -0.55 5.23 -12.12
C GLY A 200 -0.12 5.05 -13.58
N ASN A 201 -0.93 5.52 -14.54
CA ASN A 201 -0.65 5.34 -15.97
C ASN A 201 0.25 6.47 -16.49
N VAL A 202 1.54 6.18 -16.63
CA VAL A 202 2.55 7.16 -17.09
C VAL A 202 2.23 7.72 -18.47
N GLY A 203 1.62 6.94 -19.36
CA GLY A 203 1.20 7.42 -20.68
C GLY A 203 0.13 8.53 -20.62
N ILE A 204 -0.70 8.54 -19.56
CA ILE A 204 -1.62 9.65 -19.29
C ILE A 204 -0.86 10.83 -18.66
N LEU A 205 0.01 10.57 -17.68
CA LEU A 205 0.72 11.61 -16.94
C LEU A 205 1.68 12.43 -17.81
N LEU A 206 2.36 11.79 -18.76
CA LEU A 206 3.29 12.44 -19.69
C LEU A 206 2.60 13.17 -20.85
N ASN A 207 1.31 12.94 -21.07
CA ASN A 207 0.56 13.60 -22.13
C ASN A 207 -0.34 14.69 -21.52
N ALA A 208 -0.07 15.95 -21.87
CA ALA A 208 -0.77 17.10 -21.29
C ALA A 208 -2.28 17.07 -21.53
N ASP A 209 -2.72 16.70 -22.73
CA ASP A 209 -4.14 16.64 -23.08
C ASP A 209 -4.88 15.57 -22.28
N LYS A 210 -4.31 14.36 -22.20
CA LYS A 210 -4.87 13.25 -21.42
C LYS A 210 -4.86 13.55 -19.93
N SER A 211 -3.78 14.15 -19.43
CA SER A 211 -3.69 14.64 -18.05
C SER A 211 -4.80 15.64 -17.77
N ALA A 212 -5.03 16.62 -18.64
CA ALA A 212 -6.10 17.59 -18.47
C ALA A 212 -7.49 16.94 -18.41
N VAL A 213 -7.75 15.89 -19.21
CA VAL A 213 -9.00 15.13 -19.13
C VAL A 213 -9.12 14.38 -17.80
N LEU A 214 -8.06 13.69 -17.35
CA LEU A 214 -8.07 12.98 -16.07
C LEU A 214 -8.27 13.94 -14.88
N GLU A 215 -7.59 15.09 -14.90
CA GLU A 215 -7.63 16.10 -13.85
C GLU A 215 -9.01 16.73 -13.66
N GLN A 216 -9.92 16.65 -14.63
CA GLN A 216 -11.32 17.10 -14.48
C GLN A 216 -12.08 16.30 -13.42
N TYR A 217 -11.69 15.03 -13.20
CA TYR A 217 -12.39 14.11 -12.31
C TYR A 217 -11.79 14.02 -10.91
N LEU A 218 -10.57 14.53 -10.73
CA LEU A 218 -9.89 14.61 -9.45
C LEU A 218 -10.60 15.61 -8.52
N ARG A 219 -10.65 15.34 -7.21
CA ARG A 219 -11.25 16.23 -6.18
C ARG A 219 -10.21 16.60 -5.14
N ASP A 220 -10.50 17.42 -4.13
CA ASP A 220 -9.55 17.61 -3.02
C ASP A 220 -9.62 16.41 -2.06
N ASP A 221 -9.16 15.26 -2.55
CA ASP A 221 -9.18 13.97 -1.86
C ASP A 221 -7.88 13.20 -2.06
N TRP A 222 -7.77 12.08 -1.37
CA TRP A 222 -6.57 11.24 -1.34
C TRP A 222 -6.08 10.77 -2.74
N LEU A 223 -6.97 10.61 -3.73
CA LEU A 223 -6.58 10.22 -5.10
C LEU A 223 -5.79 11.34 -5.76
N THR A 224 -6.17 12.59 -5.52
CA THR A 224 -5.43 13.75 -6.00
C THR A 224 -4.07 13.86 -5.35
N HIS A 225 -3.97 13.57 -4.05
CA HIS A 225 -2.66 13.49 -3.38
C HIS A 225 -1.76 12.43 -4.02
N ARG A 226 -2.32 11.24 -4.28
CA ARG A 226 -1.61 10.16 -4.95
C ARG A 226 -1.17 10.59 -6.36
N TYR A 227 -2.06 11.20 -7.13
CA TYR A 227 -1.77 11.72 -8.46
C TYR A 227 -0.60 12.70 -8.44
N LEU A 228 -0.64 13.71 -7.57
CA LEU A 228 0.42 14.72 -7.45
C LEU A 228 1.77 14.11 -7.06
N ARG A 229 1.76 13.12 -6.15
CA ARG A 229 2.97 12.40 -5.74
C ARG A 229 3.58 11.60 -6.89
N ILE A 230 2.77 10.83 -7.61
CA ILE A 230 3.24 10.03 -8.76
C ILE A 230 3.75 10.95 -9.86
N ARG A 231 3.02 12.03 -10.17
CA ARG A 231 3.44 13.02 -11.16
C ARG A 231 4.78 13.65 -10.81
N LYS A 232 5.01 13.99 -9.53
CA LYS A 232 6.32 14.45 -9.04
C LYS A 232 7.41 13.40 -9.29
N ALA A 233 7.17 12.15 -8.92
CA ALA A 233 8.16 11.08 -9.12
C ALA A 233 8.48 10.88 -10.62
N VAL A 234 7.47 10.89 -11.49
CA VAL A 234 7.66 10.83 -12.95
C VAL A 234 8.43 12.05 -13.47
N HIS A 235 8.20 13.23 -12.90
CA HIS A 235 8.97 14.43 -13.24
C HIS A 235 10.44 14.30 -12.83
N ASP A 236 10.71 13.78 -11.63
CA ASP A 236 12.07 13.56 -11.15
C ASP A 236 12.82 12.54 -12.05
N ASP A 237 12.12 11.51 -12.55
CA ASP A 237 12.67 10.47 -13.43
C ASP A 237 12.82 10.92 -14.91
N TRP A 238 11.90 11.74 -15.44
CA TRP A 238 11.82 12.09 -16.88
C TRP A 238 12.06 13.58 -17.19
N GLY A 239 12.41 14.39 -16.19
CA GLY A 239 12.64 15.82 -16.32
C GLY A 239 11.36 16.64 -16.56
N SER A 240 11.51 17.86 -17.09
CA SER A 240 10.45 18.89 -17.22
C SER A 240 9.20 18.51 -18.01
N ARG A 241 9.18 17.35 -18.68
CA ARG A 241 8.02 16.85 -19.43
C ARG A 241 6.79 16.57 -18.56
N ALA A 242 6.93 16.49 -17.23
CA ALA A 242 5.84 16.13 -16.31
C ALA A 242 5.62 17.09 -15.11
N SER A 243 6.28 18.25 -15.04
CA SER A 243 6.52 18.95 -13.76
C SER A 243 5.28 19.43 -13.00
N ASP A 244 4.26 19.90 -13.72
CA ASP A 244 3.12 20.58 -13.11
C ASP A 244 1.77 20.04 -13.56
N PRO A 245 0.77 20.04 -12.66
CA PRO A 245 -0.62 19.79 -13.05
C PRO A 245 -1.01 20.72 -14.19
N VAL A 246 -1.81 20.22 -15.12
CA VAL A 246 -2.15 20.97 -16.33
C VAL A 246 -3.22 22.01 -16.02
N THR A 247 -4.17 21.68 -15.14
CA THR A 247 -5.28 22.53 -14.77
C THR A 247 -4.92 23.51 -13.66
N ASP A 248 -5.39 24.75 -13.78
CA ASP A 248 -5.11 25.81 -12.80
C ASP A 248 -5.67 25.49 -11.41
N ARG A 249 -6.79 24.75 -11.36
CA ARG A 249 -7.35 24.24 -10.10
C ARG A 249 -6.34 23.39 -9.32
N LEU A 250 -5.67 22.46 -9.99
CA LEU A 250 -4.71 21.58 -9.31
C LEU A 250 -3.36 22.27 -9.08
N LYS A 251 -2.96 23.23 -9.91
CA LYS A 251 -1.82 24.12 -9.61
C LYS A 251 -2.08 24.90 -8.31
N ALA A 252 -3.23 25.56 -8.21
CA ALA A 252 -3.61 26.29 -6.99
C ALA A 252 -3.65 25.38 -5.75
N LEU A 253 -4.13 24.14 -5.89
CA LEU A 253 -4.12 23.16 -4.81
C LEU A 253 -2.69 22.75 -4.39
N LYS A 254 -1.80 22.52 -5.37
CA LYS A 254 -0.36 22.22 -5.15
C LYS A 254 0.32 23.39 -4.44
N ASP A 255 0.07 24.62 -4.88
CA ASP A 255 0.66 25.83 -4.31
C ASP A 255 0.17 26.10 -2.89
N LYS A 256 -1.14 26.00 -2.65
CA LYS A 256 -1.73 26.12 -1.30
C LYS A 256 -1.07 25.15 -0.32
N ARG A 257 -0.77 23.92 -0.75
CA ARG A 257 -0.07 22.92 0.07
C ARG A 257 1.38 23.29 0.31
N ARG A 258 2.10 23.75 -0.70
CA ARG A 258 3.48 24.21 -0.54
C ARG A 258 3.59 25.36 0.45
N SER A 259 2.56 26.21 0.54
CA SER A 259 2.47 27.27 1.55
C SER A 259 2.09 26.77 2.95
N GLN A 260 1.51 25.58 3.08
CA GLN A 260 1.11 24.96 4.35
C GLN A 260 2.13 23.94 4.87
N GLU A 261 2.99 23.39 4.01
CA GLU A 261 4.09 22.54 4.43
C GLU A 261 5.09 23.38 5.25
N PRO A 262 5.36 23.01 6.52
CA PRO A 262 6.45 23.62 7.27
C PRO A 262 7.72 23.47 6.42
N ARG A 263 8.50 24.54 6.24
CA ARG A 263 9.79 24.44 5.57
C ARG A 263 10.68 23.52 6.41
N ILE A 264 10.72 22.22 6.06
CA ILE A 264 11.60 21.21 6.66
C ILE A 264 13.02 21.48 6.16
N ALA A 265 13.59 22.58 6.60
CA ALA A 265 15.00 22.90 6.51
C ALA A 265 15.37 23.52 7.86
N GLY A 266 15.49 22.69 8.89
CA GLY A 266 16.10 23.07 10.17
C GLY A 266 15.36 22.68 11.44
N GLU A 267 14.03 22.58 11.44
CA GLU A 267 13.27 22.33 12.68
C GLU A 267 12.22 21.23 12.48
N ILE A 268 12.40 20.11 13.18
CA ILE A 268 11.33 19.15 13.44
C ILE A 268 10.37 19.88 14.39
N THR A 269 9.32 20.49 13.84
CA THR A 269 8.31 21.17 14.67
C THR A 269 7.33 20.15 15.25
N ASP A 270 6.90 20.41 16.49
CA ASP A 270 5.96 19.57 17.26
C ASP A 270 4.67 19.24 16.49
N ALA A 271 4.24 20.11 15.57
CA ALA A 271 3.04 19.90 14.75
C ALA A 271 3.11 18.70 13.79
N GLY A 272 4.29 18.42 13.21
CA GLY A 272 4.49 17.24 12.36
C GLY A 272 4.48 15.94 13.16
N HIS A 273 4.99 16.01 14.39
CA HIS A 273 4.89 14.94 15.37
C HIS A 273 3.44 14.70 15.81
N GLU A 274 2.68 15.75 16.08
CA GLU A 274 1.27 15.65 16.47
C GLU A 274 0.39 15.01 15.39
N GLN A 275 0.54 15.39 14.12
CA GLN A 275 -0.29 14.83 13.05
C GLN A 275 0.01 13.33 12.82
N ARG A 276 1.28 12.93 12.95
CA ARG A 276 1.69 11.51 12.93
C ARG A 276 1.24 10.76 14.18
N GLN A 277 1.33 11.38 15.35
CA GLN A 277 0.79 10.82 16.59
C GLN A 277 -0.73 10.63 16.49
N ARG A 278 -1.48 11.54 15.87
CA ARG A 278 -2.92 11.36 15.61
C ARG A 278 -3.22 10.16 14.73
N GLN A 279 -2.42 9.93 13.67
CA GLN A 279 -2.56 8.71 12.85
C GLN A 279 -2.23 7.43 13.63
N ILE A 280 -1.22 7.49 14.51
CA ILE A 280 -0.87 6.38 15.41
C ILE A 280 -1.99 6.15 16.43
N GLU A 281 -2.55 7.20 17.03
CA GLU A 281 -3.70 7.16 17.95
C GLU A 281 -4.95 6.61 17.26
N GLU A 282 -5.20 6.95 16.00
CA GLU A 282 -6.30 6.41 15.21
C GLU A 282 -6.13 4.89 14.97
N HIS A 283 -4.89 4.41 14.95
CA HIS A 283 -4.56 2.98 14.81
C HIS A 283 -4.32 2.25 16.15
N LYS A 284 -4.11 2.95 17.27
CA LYS A 284 -4.01 2.35 18.61
C LYS A 284 -5.21 1.46 18.99
N PRO A 285 -6.49 1.80 18.71
CA PRO A 285 -7.61 0.92 19.03
C PRO A 285 -7.62 -0.36 18.19
N LEU A 286 -7.03 -0.36 16.99
CA LEU A 286 -6.83 -1.58 16.20
C LEU A 286 -5.72 -2.44 16.81
N VAL A 287 -4.58 -1.83 17.16
CA VAL A 287 -3.44 -2.53 17.78
C VAL A 287 -3.82 -3.12 19.15
N SER A 288 -4.60 -2.41 19.96
CA SER A 288 -5.05 -2.89 21.27
C SER A 288 -6.03 -4.07 21.16
N LYS A 289 -6.96 -4.03 20.20
CA LYS A 289 -7.87 -5.15 19.88
C LYS A 289 -7.12 -6.40 19.41
N LEU A 290 -5.96 -6.24 18.77
CA LEU A 290 -5.13 -7.37 18.34
C LEU A 290 -4.33 -7.97 19.48
N ALA A 291 -3.84 -7.14 20.40
CA ALA A 291 -3.17 -7.60 21.60
C ALA A 291 -4.12 -8.38 22.54
N THR A 292 -5.42 -8.08 22.53
CA THR A 292 -6.43 -8.87 23.24
C THR A 292 -6.78 -10.15 22.50
N LEU A 293 -6.91 -10.12 21.17
CA LEU A 293 -7.14 -11.33 20.35
C LEU A 293 -5.99 -12.34 20.47
N ASP A 294 -4.73 -11.90 20.43
CA ASP A 294 -3.56 -12.78 20.60
C ASP A 294 -3.54 -13.41 22.01
N ARG A 295 -3.94 -12.66 23.04
CA ARG A 295 -4.11 -13.19 24.40
C ARG A 295 -5.22 -14.25 24.49
N VAL A 296 -6.35 -14.02 23.82
CA VAL A 296 -7.47 -14.99 23.81
C VAL A 296 -7.06 -16.26 23.06
N VAL A 297 -6.43 -16.15 21.89
CA VAL A 297 -5.98 -17.31 21.11
C VAL A 297 -4.96 -18.14 21.89
N ARG A 298 -3.99 -17.50 22.56
CA ARG A 298 -3.02 -18.21 23.42
C ARG A 298 -3.68 -18.87 24.63
N SER A 299 -4.68 -18.21 25.24
CA SER A 299 -5.45 -18.80 26.34
C SER A 299 -6.23 -20.03 25.89
N VAL A 300 -6.94 -19.96 24.75
CA VAL A 300 -7.68 -21.09 24.19
C VAL A 300 -6.75 -22.24 23.82
N ALA A 301 -5.60 -21.95 23.20
CA ALA A 301 -4.60 -22.98 22.88
C ALA A 301 -4.05 -23.65 24.15
N ALA A 302 -3.77 -22.88 25.21
CA ALA A 302 -3.32 -23.43 26.50
C ALA A 302 -4.39 -24.34 27.12
N TRP A 303 -5.66 -23.92 27.11
CA TRP A 303 -6.78 -24.73 27.60
C TRP A 303 -6.97 -26.03 26.80
N LEU A 304 -6.79 -26.00 25.48
CA LEU A 304 -6.84 -27.20 24.64
C LEU A 304 -5.70 -28.19 24.97
N VAL A 305 -4.49 -27.69 25.21
CA VAL A 305 -3.35 -28.54 25.62
C VAL A 305 -3.60 -29.18 26.98
N VAL A 306 -4.12 -28.40 27.95
CA VAL A 306 -4.50 -28.94 29.26
C VAL A 306 -5.61 -29.99 29.13
N ALA A 307 -6.64 -29.72 28.33
CA ALA A 307 -7.73 -30.66 28.10
C ALA A 307 -7.24 -31.97 27.47
N LEU A 308 -6.34 -31.89 26.48
CA LEU A 308 -5.72 -33.06 25.85
C LEU A 308 -4.85 -33.85 26.84
N ALA A 309 -4.09 -33.18 27.69
CA ALA A 309 -3.27 -33.82 28.71
C ALA A 309 -4.13 -34.55 29.76
N VAL A 310 -5.24 -33.94 30.21
CA VAL A 310 -6.21 -34.57 31.12
C VAL A 310 -6.87 -35.78 30.45
N PHE A 311 -7.26 -35.66 29.18
CA PHE A 311 -7.87 -36.77 28.44
C PHE A 311 -6.90 -37.95 28.27
N ALA A 312 -5.63 -37.67 27.96
CA ALA A 312 -4.59 -38.69 27.88
C ALA A 312 -4.35 -39.40 29.22
N ALA A 313 -4.32 -38.65 30.34
CA ALA A 313 -4.21 -39.23 31.67
C ALA A 313 -5.40 -40.14 32.02
N LEU A 314 -6.63 -39.70 31.68
CA LEU A 314 -7.84 -40.51 31.91
C LEU A 314 -7.88 -41.81 31.10
N ILE A 315 -7.27 -41.84 29.92
CA ILE A 315 -7.11 -43.07 29.12
C ILE A 315 -6.08 -44.01 29.76
N TRP A 316 -5.01 -43.46 30.35
CA TRP A 316 -3.91 -44.26 30.92
C TRP A 316 -4.27 -44.94 32.26
N PHE A 317 -5.26 -44.40 32.99
CA PHE A 317 -5.75 -44.96 34.26
C PHE A 317 -6.95 -45.91 34.10
N LYS A 318 -7.33 -46.28 32.88
CA LYS A 318 -8.33 -47.32 32.58
C LYS A 318 -7.66 -48.59 32.09
#